data_AF-A0A2Z3ILU2-F1
#
_entry.id   AF-A0A2Z3ILU2-F1
#
_cell.length_a   1.000
_cell.length_b   1.000
_cell.length_c   1.000
_cell.angle_alpha   90.00
_cell.angle_beta   90.00
_cell.angle_gamma   90.00
#
_symmetry.space_group_name_H-M   'P 1'
#
loop_
_entity.id
_entity.type
_entity.pdbx_description
1 polymer ?
#
loop_
_entity_poly.entity_id
_entity_poly.type
_entity_poly.pdbx_seq_one_letter_code
_entity_poly.pdbx_strand_id
1 'polypeptide(L)'
;MTATQPASAQGFFERLFGPPRQPELSPQPQLRPQPQFRPQRRAPQNQRSAPPKEAKEKEKEQKAEPAPPVEPPPAPYEKDLLRLAEIMGSLALLRPLCAAADGTEWQGRMQALLDAEGTTPGRRERLAGAYNKGYQAYALTYRICTASAQEASNRYLKEGETLARTITSRYGG
;
A
#
# COMPACT_ATOMS: atom_id res chain seq x y z
N MET A 1 15.85 1.13 -67.97
CA MET A 1 16.37 0.27 -66.89
C MET A 1 15.39 0.38 -65.74
N THR A 2 14.60 -0.68 -65.55
CA THR A 2 13.51 -0.81 -64.58
C THR A 2 13.99 -1.34 -63.23
N ALA A 3 13.32 -0.86 -62.17
CA ALA A 3 13.18 -1.43 -60.81
C ALA A 3 14.46 -1.41 -59.92
N THR A 4 14.39 -1.17 -58.61
CA THR A 4 13.42 -1.69 -57.63
C THR A 4 13.40 -0.80 -56.38
N GLN A 5 12.23 -0.31 -55.99
CA GLN A 5 11.96 0.22 -54.65
C GLN A 5 11.60 -0.96 -53.73
N PRO A 6 12.12 -1.05 -52.49
CA PRO A 6 11.71 -2.11 -51.58
C PRO A 6 10.32 -1.82 -51.02
N ALA A 7 9.37 -2.65 -51.44
CA ALA A 7 8.02 -2.70 -50.94
C ALA A 7 7.97 -3.34 -49.53
N SER A 8 7.22 -2.68 -48.64
CA SER A 8 6.30 -3.30 -47.68
C SER A 8 6.87 -4.20 -46.58
N ALA A 9 7.39 -3.60 -45.52
CA ALA A 9 7.48 -4.23 -44.19
C ALA A 9 6.26 -3.90 -43.29
N GLN A 10 5.15 -3.42 -43.87
CA GLN A 10 3.97 -2.99 -43.10
C GLN A 10 3.03 -4.16 -42.71
N GLY A 11 3.20 -5.37 -43.25
CA GLY A 11 2.21 -6.45 -43.10
C GLY A 11 2.59 -7.65 -42.22
N PHE A 12 3.84 -7.76 -41.78
CA PHE A 12 4.30 -8.95 -41.05
C PHE A 12 3.91 -8.92 -39.56
N PHE A 13 4.05 -7.78 -38.90
CA PHE A 13 3.81 -7.66 -37.46
C PHE A 13 2.31 -7.77 -37.10
N GLU A 14 1.44 -7.26 -37.97
CA GLU A 14 -0.02 -7.26 -37.81
C GLU A 14 -0.64 -8.68 -37.90
N ARG A 15 0.07 -9.60 -38.56
CA ARG A 15 -0.35 -10.99 -38.78
C ARG A 15 0.09 -11.94 -37.65
N LEU A 16 1.08 -11.53 -36.85
CA LEU A 16 1.59 -12.28 -35.69
C LEU A 16 0.99 -11.81 -34.36
N PHE A 17 0.67 -10.52 -34.23
CA PHE A 17 0.20 -9.91 -32.97
C PHE A 17 -1.21 -9.32 -33.02
N GLY A 18 -1.87 -9.34 -34.19
CA GLY A 18 -3.17 -8.69 -34.41
C GLY A 18 -3.06 -7.16 -34.43
N PRO A 19 -4.06 -6.44 -34.97
CA PRO A 19 -4.08 -4.98 -34.93
C PRO A 19 -4.07 -4.53 -33.46
N PRO A 20 -3.33 -3.44 -33.12
CA PRO A 20 -3.44 -2.87 -31.78
C PRO A 20 -4.90 -2.49 -31.57
N ARG A 21 -5.53 -3.06 -30.53
CA ARG A 21 -6.84 -2.59 -30.08
C ARG A 21 -6.67 -1.11 -29.76
N GLN A 22 -7.38 -0.26 -30.50
CA GLN A 22 -7.52 1.12 -30.09
C GLN A 22 -8.07 1.14 -28.66
N PRO A 23 -7.59 2.03 -27.79
CA PRO A 23 -8.26 2.25 -26.52
C PRO A 23 -9.65 2.76 -26.87
N GLU A 24 -10.64 1.88 -26.77
CA GLU A 24 -12.04 2.24 -26.81
C GLU A 24 -12.20 3.34 -25.75
N LEU A 25 -12.57 4.55 -26.18
CA LEU A 25 -12.89 5.62 -25.25
C LEU A 25 -14.03 5.11 -24.39
N SER A 26 -13.70 4.64 -23.19
CA SER A 26 -14.68 4.38 -22.16
C SER A 26 -15.57 5.63 -22.05
N PRO A 27 -16.90 5.50 -22.13
CA PRO A 27 -17.76 6.63 -21.85
C PRO A 27 -17.44 7.10 -20.43
N GLN A 28 -17.08 8.38 -20.31
CA GLN A 28 -16.82 8.97 -19.00
C GLN A 28 -18.03 8.69 -18.10
N PRO A 29 -17.84 8.21 -16.86
CA PRO A 29 -18.94 8.13 -15.91
C PRO A 29 -19.46 9.55 -15.74
N GLN A 30 -20.69 9.78 -16.22
CA GLN A 30 -21.45 11.01 -15.94
C GLN A 30 -21.30 11.30 -14.45
N LEU A 31 -20.67 12.43 -14.11
CA LEU A 31 -20.62 12.90 -12.74
C LEU A 31 -22.08 13.01 -12.30
N ARG A 32 -22.48 12.08 -11.43
CA ARG A 32 -23.79 12.15 -10.78
C ARG A 32 -23.87 13.53 -10.13
N PRO A 33 -24.87 14.36 -10.46
CA PRO A 33 -24.97 15.70 -9.89
C PRO A 33 -25.05 15.57 -8.36
N GLN A 34 -24.19 16.31 -7.67
CA GLN A 34 -24.18 16.37 -6.22
C GLN A 34 -25.55 16.89 -5.76
N PRO A 35 -26.20 16.25 -4.77
CA PRO A 35 -27.43 16.79 -4.20
C PRO A 35 -27.11 18.15 -3.58
N GLN A 36 -27.78 19.18 -4.09
CA GLN A 36 -27.64 20.54 -3.61
C GLN A 36 -28.07 20.58 -2.14
N PHE A 37 -27.11 20.82 -1.23
CA PHE A 37 -27.40 20.99 0.19
C PHE A 37 -28.37 22.16 0.36
N ARG A 38 -29.65 21.85 0.53
CA ARG A 38 -30.67 22.81 0.91
C ARG A 38 -30.60 22.96 2.43
N PRO A 39 -30.21 24.12 2.98
CA PRO A 39 -30.22 24.31 4.42
C PRO A 39 -31.68 24.33 4.89
N GLN A 40 -32.11 23.22 5.49
CA GLN A 40 -33.37 23.16 6.22
C GLN A 40 -33.26 24.13 7.40
N ARG A 41 -34.06 25.20 7.38
CA ARG A 41 -34.24 26.06 8.56
C ARG A 41 -34.79 25.17 9.68
N ARG A 42 -34.01 24.99 10.74
CA ARG A 42 -34.47 24.31 11.96
C ARG A 42 -35.56 25.15 12.62
N ALA A 43 -36.78 24.64 12.64
CA ALA A 43 -37.78 25.01 13.63
C ALA A 43 -37.58 24.12 14.88
N PRO A 44 -37.68 24.65 16.11
CA PRO A 44 -37.52 23.84 17.31
C PRO A 44 -38.85 23.12 17.60
N GLN A 45 -38.86 21.79 17.48
CA GLN A 45 -39.92 20.98 18.08
C GLN A 45 -39.32 20.03 19.11
N ASN A 46 -39.55 20.42 20.36
CA ASN A 46 -39.48 19.59 21.54
C ASN A 46 -40.54 18.49 21.41
N GLN A 47 -40.14 17.26 21.10
CA GLN A 47 -40.99 16.08 21.22
C GLN A 47 -40.23 14.97 21.95
N ARG A 48 -40.58 14.86 23.23
CA ARG A 48 -40.24 13.77 24.13
C ARG A 48 -41.13 12.57 23.76
N SER A 49 -40.56 11.56 23.10
CA SER A 49 -41.18 10.24 22.94
C SER A 49 -40.09 9.17 22.93
N ALA A 50 -40.26 8.16 23.78
CA ALA A 50 -39.30 7.08 24.03
C ALA A 50 -38.97 6.26 22.76
N PRO A 51 -37.78 5.63 22.68
CA PRO A 51 -37.41 4.81 21.53
C PRO A 51 -38.15 3.46 21.52
N PRO A 52 -38.70 3.02 20.36
CA PRO A 52 -39.16 1.65 20.16
C PRO A 52 -37.99 0.66 20.25
N LYS A 53 -38.17 -0.40 21.05
CA LYS A 53 -37.19 -1.43 21.40
C LYS A 53 -36.96 -2.51 20.32
N GLU A 54 -37.38 -2.31 19.07
CA GLU A 54 -37.41 -3.40 18.08
C GLU A 54 -36.34 -3.34 16.98
N ALA A 55 -35.42 -2.37 17.02
CA ALA A 55 -34.28 -2.30 16.10
C ALA A 55 -32.99 -2.93 16.66
N LYS A 56 -33.09 -3.89 17.60
CA LYS A 56 -31.92 -4.53 18.23
C LYS A 56 -31.77 -6.03 17.95
N GLU A 57 -32.63 -6.61 17.11
CA GLU A 57 -32.68 -8.07 16.93
C GLU A 57 -32.29 -8.59 15.54
N LYS A 58 -32.01 -7.72 14.55
CA LYS A 58 -31.55 -8.17 13.22
C LYS A 58 -30.07 -7.92 12.88
N GLU A 59 -29.29 -7.36 13.80
CA GLU A 59 -27.85 -7.18 13.65
C GLU A 59 -27.09 -7.99 14.71
N LYS A 60 -27.49 -9.25 14.90
CA LYS A 60 -26.73 -10.22 15.69
C LYS A 60 -26.43 -11.50 14.93
N GLU A 61 -26.84 -11.56 13.66
CA GLU A 61 -26.69 -12.73 12.79
C GLU A 61 -26.03 -12.35 11.48
N GLN A 62 -24.84 -11.78 11.56
CA GLN A 62 -23.87 -11.89 10.48
C GLN A 62 -22.48 -11.97 11.07
N LYS A 63 -22.00 -13.21 11.07
CA LYS A 63 -20.64 -13.64 11.37
C LYS A 63 -20.26 -13.48 12.84
N ALA A 64 -20.62 -14.50 13.63
CA ALA A 64 -19.69 -14.98 14.63
C ALA A 64 -18.38 -15.26 13.90
N GLU A 65 -17.48 -14.27 13.91
CA GLU A 65 -16.11 -14.46 13.50
C GLU A 65 -15.55 -15.57 14.38
N PRO A 66 -14.93 -16.62 13.81
CA PRO A 66 -14.22 -17.61 14.61
C PRO A 66 -13.31 -16.84 15.56
N ALA A 67 -13.28 -17.24 16.83
CA ALA A 67 -12.33 -16.66 17.78
C ALA A 67 -10.96 -16.60 17.10
N PRO A 68 -10.27 -15.44 17.14
CA PRO A 68 -9.02 -15.29 16.42
C PRO A 68 -8.10 -16.46 16.79
N PRO A 69 -7.45 -17.09 15.80
CA PRO A 69 -6.48 -18.15 16.08
C PRO A 69 -5.55 -17.66 17.20
N VAL A 70 -5.36 -18.50 18.23
CA VAL A 70 -4.45 -18.17 19.33
C VAL A 70 -3.07 -17.97 18.73
N GLU A 71 -2.65 -16.72 18.59
CA GLU A 71 -1.33 -16.41 18.07
C GLU A 71 -0.28 -16.83 19.10
N PRO A 72 0.87 -17.38 18.65
CA PRO A 72 2.00 -17.59 19.53
C PRO A 72 2.41 -16.26 20.17
N PRO A 73 2.94 -16.29 21.42
CA PRO A 73 3.42 -15.09 22.07
C PRO A 73 4.47 -14.38 21.19
N PRO A 74 4.54 -13.04 21.27
CA PRO A 74 5.44 -12.28 20.42
C PRO A 74 6.89 -12.66 20.69
N ALA A 75 7.67 -12.80 19.61
CA ALA A 75 9.09 -13.09 19.72
C ALA A 75 9.82 -11.91 20.40
N PRO A 76 10.91 -12.16 21.16
CA PRO A 76 11.65 -11.09 21.83
C PRO A 76 12.13 -9.98 20.89
N TYR A 77 12.44 -10.32 19.62
CA TYR A 77 12.92 -9.40 18.58
C TYR A 77 11.80 -8.76 17.75
N GLU A 78 10.54 -9.04 18.05
CA GLU A 78 9.44 -8.61 17.19
C GLU A 78 9.33 -7.09 17.06
N LYS A 79 9.64 -6.36 18.13
CA LYS A 79 9.70 -4.88 18.09
C LYS A 79 10.75 -4.38 17.09
N ASP A 80 11.90 -5.04 17.02
CA ASP A 80 12.98 -4.68 16.10
C ASP A 80 12.59 -4.98 14.66
N LEU A 81 11.88 -6.09 14.40
CA LEU A 81 11.34 -6.40 13.07
C LEU A 81 10.26 -5.41 12.62
N LEU A 82 9.36 -5.01 13.52
CA LEU A 82 8.36 -3.99 13.20
C LEU A 82 9.03 -2.65 12.88
N ARG A 83 10.07 -2.28 13.63
CA ARG A 83 10.84 -1.08 13.32
C ARG A 83 11.56 -1.20 11.98
N LEU A 84 12.18 -2.35 11.71
CA LEU A 84 12.85 -2.61 10.44
C LEU A 84 11.87 -2.53 9.26
N ALA A 85 10.66 -3.09 9.37
CA ALA A 85 9.61 -2.99 8.37
C ALA A 85 9.20 -1.53 8.10
N GLU A 86 9.02 -0.72 9.14
CA GLU A 86 8.72 0.71 9.00
C GLU A 86 9.83 1.48 8.27
N ILE A 87 11.10 1.15 8.55
CA ILE A 87 12.26 1.71 7.86
C ILE A 87 12.25 1.33 6.38
N MET A 88 12.01 0.06 6.06
CA MET A 88 11.91 -0.42 4.67
C MET A 88 10.81 0.32 3.91
N GLY A 89 9.66 0.58 4.53
CA GLY A 89 8.57 1.36 3.92
C GLY A 89 8.94 2.81 3.65
N SER A 90 9.66 3.43 4.59
CA SER A 90 10.18 4.80 4.41
C SER A 90 11.18 4.87 3.24
N LEU A 91 12.08 3.88 3.14
CA LEU A 91 13.08 3.79 2.08
C LEU A 91 12.46 3.48 0.71
N ALA A 92 11.44 2.61 0.66
CA ALA A 92 10.71 2.27 -0.55
C ALA A 92 10.03 3.48 -1.20
N LEU A 93 9.73 4.53 -0.43
CA LEU A 93 9.25 5.80 -0.97
C LEU A 93 10.39 6.78 -1.29
N LEU A 94 11.29 7.02 -0.34
CA LEU A 94 12.28 8.11 -0.46
C LEU A 94 13.33 7.82 -1.54
N ARG A 95 13.76 6.57 -1.68
CA ARG A 95 14.89 6.23 -2.55
C ARG A 95 14.59 6.31 -4.03
N PRO A 96 13.43 5.82 -4.53
CA PRO A 96 13.02 6.06 -5.91
C PRO A 96 12.87 7.55 -6.25
N LEU A 97 12.32 8.36 -5.33
CA LEU A 97 12.20 9.81 -5.54
C LEU A 97 13.54 10.47 -5.82
N CYS A 98 14.60 9.99 -5.16
CA CYS A 98 15.96 10.48 -5.30
C CYS A 98 16.83 9.69 -6.30
N ALA A 99 16.21 8.85 -7.15
CA ALA A 99 16.88 8.05 -8.17
C ALA A 99 18.06 7.21 -7.63
N ALA A 100 17.96 6.73 -6.38
CA ALA A 100 18.97 5.84 -5.83
C ALA A 100 18.91 4.47 -6.51
N ALA A 101 20.08 3.86 -6.78
CA ALA A 101 20.21 2.65 -7.59
C ALA A 101 19.44 1.44 -7.03
N ASP A 102 19.33 1.34 -5.71
CA ASP A 102 18.63 0.29 -4.96
C ASP A 102 17.17 0.68 -4.62
N GLY A 103 16.65 1.78 -5.18
CA GLY A 103 15.34 2.31 -4.81
C GLY A 103 14.19 1.31 -4.99
N THR A 104 14.28 0.44 -5.99
CA THR A 104 13.29 -0.61 -6.28
C THR A 104 13.50 -1.91 -5.50
N GLU A 105 14.58 -2.04 -4.73
CA GLU A 105 14.88 -3.27 -3.99
C GLU A 105 14.09 -3.38 -2.69
N TRP A 106 13.68 -2.25 -2.12
CA TRP A 106 13.09 -2.21 -0.77
C TRP A 106 11.73 -2.91 -0.68
N GLN A 107 10.94 -2.89 -1.75
CA GLN A 107 9.72 -3.69 -1.83
C GLN A 107 10.02 -5.18 -1.78
N GLY A 108 11.06 -5.63 -2.51
CA GLY A 108 11.51 -7.03 -2.49
C GLY A 108 12.05 -7.47 -1.14
N ARG A 109 12.79 -6.59 -0.45
CA ARG A 109 13.28 -6.84 0.92
C ARG A 109 12.14 -6.98 1.93
N MET A 110 11.08 -6.16 1.78
CA MET A 110 9.89 -6.31 2.61
C MET A 110 9.19 -7.65 2.33
N GLN A 111 9.09 -8.07 1.06
CA GLN A 111 8.51 -9.37 0.74
C GLN A 111 9.30 -10.52 1.38
N ALA A 112 10.63 -10.50 1.28
CA ALA A 112 11.48 -11.49 1.92
C ALA A 112 11.29 -11.52 3.46
N LEU A 113 11.10 -10.36 4.09
CA LEU A 113 10.78 -10.28 5.52
C LEU A 113 9.42 -10.91 5.84
N LEU A 114 8.38 -10.66 5.03
CA LEU A 114 7.06 -11.27 5.24
C LEU A 114 7.07 -12.78 5.02
N ASP A 115 7.88 -13.28 4.10
CA ASP A 115 8.01 -14.71 3.83
C ASP A 115 8.74 -15.43 4.98
N ALA A 116 9.77 -14.80 5.55
CA ALA A 116 10.53 -15.35 6.68
C ALA A 116 9.79 -15.24 8.02
N GLU A 117 9.24 -14.06 8.32
CA GLU A 117 8.75 -13.71 9.67
C GLU A 117 7.22 -13.63 9.75
N GLY A 118 6.51 -13.53 8.63
CA GLY A 118 5.05 -13.47 8.56
C GLY A 118 4.39 -14.85 8.64
N THR A 119 4.77 -15.66 9.64
CA THR A 119 4.34 -17.07 9.80
C THR A 119 2.86 -17.22 10.16
N THR A 120 2.27 -16.21 10.81
CA THR A 120 0.82 -16.14 11.07
C THR A 120 0.19 -14.95 10.36
N PRO A 121 -1.12 -14.97 10.07
CA PRO A 121 -1.82 -13.85 9.46
C PRO A 121 -1.64 -12.54 10.25
N GLY A 122 -1.84 -12.55 11.58
CA GLY A 122 -1.71 -11.34 12.40
C GLY A 122 -0.28 -10.83 12.51
N ARG A 123 0.73 -11.71 12.45
CA ARG A 123 2.15 -11.30 12.39
C ARG A 123 2.49 -10.64 11.05
N ARG A 124 2.03 -11.23 9.95
CA ARG A 124 2.17 -10.67 8.61
C ARG A 124 1.47 -9.31 8.50
N GLU A 125 0.26 -9.18 9.02
CA GLU A 125 -0.49 -7.92 9.04
C GLU A 125 0.23 -6.83 9.84
N ARG A 126 0.82 -7.16 10.99
CA ARG A 126 1.59 -6.21 11.80
C ARG A 126 2.85 -5.73 11.08
N LEU A 127 3.60 -6.63 10.44
CA LEU A 127 4.76 -6.28 9.63
C LEU A 127 4.37 -5.40 8.44
N ALA A 128 3.34 -5.79 7.68
CA ALA A 128 2.83 -5.00 6.56
C ALA A 128 2.29 -3.63 7.01
N GLY A 129 1.61 -3.58 8.15
CA GLY A 129 1.12 -2.34 8.77
C GLY A 129 2.26 -1.39 9.13
N ALA A 130 3.34 -1.89 9.72
CA ALA A 130 4.52 -1.09 10.03
C ALA A 130 5.20 -0.54 8.77
N TYR A 131 5.35 -1.37 7.73
CA TYR A 131 5.84 -0.92 6.42
C TYR A 131 4.97 0.19 5.83
N ASN A 132 3.64 -0.02 5.79
CA ASN A 132 2.69 0.96 5.28
C ASN A 132 2.76 2.28 6.06
N LYS A 133 2.91 2.21 7.37
CA LYS A 133 3.09 3.40 8.23
C LYS A 133 4.32 4.20 7.80
N GLY A 134 5.47 3.55 7.60
CA GLY A 134 6.71 4.21 7.17
C GLY A 134 6.59 4.84 5.78
N TYR A 135 5.98 4.11 4.83
CA TYR A 135 5.72 4.64 3.49
C TYR A 135 4.80 5.88 3.54
N GLN A 136 3.69 5.80 4.26
CA GLN A 136 2.72 6.90 4.36
C GLN A 136 3.27 8.14 5.08
N ALA A 137 4.20 7.96 6.04
CA ALA A 137 4.82 9.06 6.78
C ALA A 137 5.51 10.08 5.86
N TYR A 138 6.04 9.64 4.73
CA TYR A 138 6.68 10.50 3.75
C TYR A 138 5.82 10.74 2.52
N ALA A 139 4.84 9.88 2.24
CA ALA A 139 4.06 9.96 1.02
C ALA A 139 3.44 11.33 0.91
N LEU A 140 2.71 11.78 1.93
CA LEU A 140 1.97 13.04 1.89
C LEU A 140 2.85 14.29 1.75
N THR A 141 4.12 14.21 2.14
CA THR A 141 5.02 15.37 2.22
C THR A 141 5.95 15.49 1.03
N TYR A 142 6.39 14.36 0.46
CA TYR A 142 7.36 14.36 -0.64
C TYR A 142 6.78 13.79 -1.94
N ARG A 143 7.03 14.53 -3.03
CA ARG A 143 6.69 14.15 -4.40
C ARG A 143 7.86 14.27 -5.37
N ILE A 144 8.90 14.96 -4.94
CA ILE A 144 10.18 15.13 -5.61
C ILE A 144 11.28 14.91 -4.58
N CYS A 145 12.49 14.58 -5.04
CA CYS A 145 13.64 14.56 -4.15
C CYS A 145 13.96 15.97 -3.64
N THR A 146 14.10 16.11 -2.32
CA THR A 146 14.60 17.32 -1.66
C THR A 146 15.82 16.95 -0.81
N ALA A 147 16.59 17.96 -0.37
CA ALA A 147 17.72 17.72 0.54
C ALA A 147 17.25 17.04 1.86
N SER A 148 16.08 17.42 2.37
CA SER A 148 15.51 16.80 3.57
C SER A 148 15.06 15.35 3.35
N ALA A 149 14.58 15.01 2.14
CA ALA A 149 14.23 13.64 1.76
C ALA A 149 15.48 12.75 1.65
N GLN A 150 16.57 13.25 1.04
CA GLN A 150 17.86 12.55 0.97
C GLN A 150 18.41 12.27 2.38
N GLU A 151 18.42 13.29 3.24
CA GLU A 151 18.91 13.16 4.60
C GLU A 151 18.07 12.18 5.43
N ALA A 152 16.75 12.19 5.27
CA ALA A 152 15.89 11.18 5.88
C ALA A 152 16.24 9.77 5.37
N SER A 153 16.44 9.59 4.06
CA SER A 153 16.82 8.30 3.50
C SER A 153 18.16 7.79 4.07
N ASN A 154 19.16 8.65 4.20
CA ASN A 154 20.49 8.26 4.69
C ASN A 154 20.44 7.83 6.17
N ARG A 155 19.66 8.54 6.98
CA ARG A 155 19.45 8.17 8.40
C ARG A 155 18.77 6.81 8.52
N TYR A 156 17.75 6.55 7.71
CA TYR A 156 17.07 5.25 7.71
C TYR A 156 17.93 4.10 7.22
N LEU A 157 18.82 4.31 6.25
CA LEU A 157 19.79 3.30 5.86
C LEU A 157 20.67 2.88 7.05
N LYS A 158 21.23 3.86 7.77
CA LYS A 158 22.09 3.60 8.93
C LYS A 158 21.34 2.90 10.07
N GLU A 159 20.11 3.32 10.34
CA GLU A 159 19.27 2.70 11.36
C GLU A 159 18.87 1.27 10.98
N GLY A 160 18.42 1.06 9.74
CA GLY A 160 18.03 -0.26 9.24
C GLY A 160 19.19 -1.25 9.24
N GLU A 161 20.39 -0.82 8.86
CA GLU A 161 21.60 -1.62 8.94
C GLU A 161 21.93 -2.02 10.38
N THR A 162 21.84 -1.07 11.32
CA THR A 162 22.09 -1.32 12.74
C THR A 162 21.09 -2.33 13.31
N LEU A 163 19.81 -2.21 12.97
CA LEU A 163 18.76 -3.14 13.38
C LEU A 163 19.00 -4.54 12.81
N ALA A 164 19.26 -4.65 11.50
CA ALA A 164 19.49 -5.94 10.85
C ALA A 164 20.68 -6.69 11.48
N ARG A 165 21.79 -5.99 11.74
CA ARG A 165 22.94 -6.55 12.46
C ARG A 165 22.59 -6.96 13.89
N THR A 166 21.82 -6.13 14.61
CA THR A 166 21.44 -6.42 16.00
C THR A 166 20.56 -7.66 16.07
N ILE A 167 19.58 -7.79 15.18
CA ILE A 167 18.71 -8.97 15.09
C ILE A 167 19.55 -10.22 14.79
N THR A 168 20.38 -10.16 13.74
CA THR A 168 21.19 -11.32 13.32
C THR A 168 22.20 -11.73 14.38
N SER A 169 22.90 -10.78 15.01
CA SER A 169 23.90 -11.09 16.05
C SER A 169 23.30 -11.67 17.33
N ARG A 170 22.04 -11.37 17.64
CA ARG A 170 21.37 -11.87 18.85
C ARG A 170 20.53 -13.12 18.61
N TYR A 171 20.02 -13.30 17.40
CA TYR A 171 18.98 -14.30 17.10
C TYR A 171 19.25 -15.15 15.84
N GLY A 172 20.30 -14.87 15.07
CA GLY A 172 20.61 -15.54 13.78
C GLY A 172 21.47 -16.79 13.92
N GLY A 173 21.14 -17.68 14.85
CA GLY A 173 21.86 -18.93 15.13
C GLY A 173 21.95 -19.89 13.95
#